data_AF-A0A7R9W628-F1
#
_entry.id   AF-A0A7R9W628-F1
#
_cell.length_a   1.000
_cell.length_b   1.000
_cell.length_c   1.000
_cell.angle_alpha   90.00
_cell.angle_beta   90.00
_cell.angle_gamma   90.00
#
_symmetry.space_group_name_H-M   'P 1'
#
loop_
_entity.id
_entity.type
_entity.pdbx_description
1 polymer ?
#
loop_
_entity_poly.entity_id
_entity_poly.type
_entity_poly.pdbx_seq_one_letter_code
_entity_poly.pdbx_strand_id
1 'polypeptide(L)'
;MLSAANRASAKIGSLRSADVTCLATSFMTVTRRALATHHSGRFEIGRLYPVYIHPLSQIVLEHLQVSRSDWLLRKGLDQGLTINKDGTFVLSFPPEFDGHDDAGRIWTSYDADKKQHWVTVYKDTLLGRYPLKGSVDACWHTEKALVQETVDRLIERISDAERKSMAVM
;
A
#
# COMPACT_ATOMS: atom_id res chain seq x y z
N MET A 1 28.69 -35.77 -56.86
CA MET A 1 28.31 -37.12 -56.40
C MET A 1 27.61 -36.98 -55.07
N LEU A 2 26.40 -37.55 -54.99
CA LEU A 2 25.45 -37.53 -53.87
C LEU A 2 25.96 -38.30 -52.64
N SER A 3 25.53 -37.88 -51.43
CA SER A 3 24.95 -38.70 -50.34
C SER A 3 24.97 -37.86 -49.04
N ALA A 4 23.88 -37.33 -48.46
CA ALA A 4 22.63 -37.90 -47.93
C ALA A 4 22.73 -38.49 -46.50
N ALA A 5 22.19 -37.76 -45.51
CA ALA A 5 21.51 -38.22 -44.28
C ALA A 5 21.16 -36.97 -43.43
N ASN A 6 20.03 -36.81 -42.72
CA ASN A 6 18.76 -37.53 -42.62
C ASN A 6 17.73 -36.60 -41.92
N ARG A 7 16.44 -36.93 -42.13
CA ARG A 7 15.18 -36.41 -41.55
C ARG A 7 15.23 -36.23 -40.01
N ALA A 8 14.37 -35.47 -39.30
CA ALA A 8 12.91 -35.37 -39.41
C ALA A 8 12.30 -34.27 -38.49
N SER A 9 11.06 -33.87 -38.86
CA SER A 9 9.91 -33.53 -38.01
C SER A 9 9.93 -32.29 -37.11
N ALA A 10 9.49 -31.18 -37.69
CA ALA A 10 8.78 -30.13 -36.98
C ALA A 10 7.33 -30.57 -36.70
N LYS A 11 6.97 -30.70 -35.42
CA LYS A 11 5.58 -30.76 -34.98
C LYS A 11 5.48 -30.15 -33.57
N ILE A 12 5.44 -28.82 -33.51
CA ILE A 12 5.07 -28.12 -32.28
C ILE A 12 3.59 -27.80 -32.41
N GLY A 13 2.79 -28.68 -31.81
CA GLY A 13 1.37 -28.48 -31.61
C GLY A 13 1.14 -27.32 -30.65
N SER A 14 0.24 -26.43 -31.07
CA SER A 14 -0.60 -25.62 -30.21
C SER A 14 -1.19 -26.46 -29.07
N LEU A 15 -0.90 -26.10 -27.82
CA LEU A 15 -1.76 -26.39 -26.68
C LEU A 15 -1.81 -25.18 -25.76
N ARG A 16 -3.05 -24.73 -25.57
CA ARG A 16 -3.53 -23.69 -24.67
C ARG A 16 -3.34 -24.10 -23.21
N SER A 17 -3.51 -23.08 -22.35
CA SER A 17 -4.17 -23.19 -21.05
C SER A 17 -3.32 -23.70 -19.90
N ALA A 18 -2.87 -22.76 -19.07
CA ALA A 18 -3.03 -22.87 -17.64
C ALA A 18 -3.16 -21.45 -17.08
N ASP A 19 -4.41 -21.02 -16.89
CA ASP A 19 -4.80 -20.00 -15.94
C ASP A 19 -4.13 -20.30 -14.59
N VAL A 20 -3.09 -19.54 -14.25
CA VAL A 20 -2.57 -19.52 -12.88
C VAL A 20 -3.31 -18.39 -12.17
N THR A 21 -4.45 -18.76 -11.57
CA THR A 21 -5.15 -17.93 -10.59
C THR A 21 -4.23 -17.62 -9.41
N CYS A 22 -3.56 -16.46 -9.47
CA CYS A 22 -2.81 -15.88 -8.37
C CYS A 22 -3.77 -15.12 -7.43
N LEU A 23 -4.57 -15.85 -6.64
CA LEU A 23 -5.29 -15.28 -5.50
C LEU A 23 -4.56 -15.66 -4.22
N ALA A 24 -3.47 -14.96 -3.93
CA ALA A 24 -2.81 -15.02 -2.64
C ALA A 24 -3.49 -14.01 -1.70
N THR A 25 -4.48 -14.50 -0.94
CA THR A 25 -5.02 -13.76 0.21
C THR A 25 -3.96 -13.76 1.31
N SER A 26 -3.14 -12.71 1.38
CA SER A 26 -2.16 -12.54 2.45
C SER A 26 -2.83 -11.99 3.71
N PHE A 27 -2.54 -12.62 4.85
CA PHE A 27 -2.90 -12.13 6.17
C PHE A 27 -1.64 -11.53 6.81
N MET A 28 -1.66 -10.25 7.15
CA MET A 28 -0.59 -9.64 7.95
C MET A 28 -0.95 -9.67 9.43
N THR A 29 0.01 -10.10 10.25
CA THR A 29 -0.03 -9.87 11.70
C THR A 29 0.32 -8.41 11.96
N VAL A 30 -0.68 -7.53 11.97
CA VAL A 30 -0.50 -6.14 12.41
C VAL A 30 -0.22 -6.17 13.91
N THR A 31 1.03 -5.96 14.29
CA THR A 31 1.42 -5.87 15.71
C THR A 31 0.72 -4.65 16.31
N ARG A 32 -0.32 -4.90 17.11
CA ARG A 32 -1.09 -3.90 17.86
C ARG A 32 -0.19 -3.22 18.91
N ARG A 33 0.67 -2.29 18.52
CA ARG A 33 1.02 -1.17 19.41
C ARG A 33 0.07 0.02 19.22
N ALA A 34 -0.78 0.00 18.20
CA ALA A 34 -1.66 1.09 17.80
C ALA A 34 -3.15 0.93 18.19
N LEU A 35 -3.49 0.02 19.11
CA LEU A 35 -4.89 -0.20 19.52
C LEU A 35 -5.11 0.20 20.98
N ALA A 36 -5.03 1.49 21.23
CA ALA A 36 -5.44 2.09 22.49
C ALA A 36 -6.13 3.43 22.23
N THR A 37 -7.28 3.42 21.55
CA THR A 37 -8.27 4.48 21.71
C THR A 37 -9.00 4.24 23.03
N HIS A 38 -8.68 5.13 23.98
CA HIS A 38 -9.23 5.30 25.33
C HIS A 38 -10.54 4.57 25.66
N HIS A 39 -10.42 3.49 26.43
CA HIS A 39 -11.31 3.24 27.56
C HIS A 39 -10.47 2.77 28.76
N SER A 40 -10.76 3.36 29.91
CA SER A 40 -10.13 3.09 31.20
C SER A 40 -10.09 1.58 31.53
N GLY A 41 -8.91 1.08 31.87
CA GLY A 41 -8.72 -0.16 32.62
C GLY A 41 -8.34 -1.40 31.80
N ARG A 42 -7.20 -1.99 32.20
CA ARG A 42 -6.74 -3.37 31.91
C ARG A 42 -6.09 -3.59 30.54
N PHE A 43 -4.77 -3.80 30.56
CA PHE A 43 -3.99 -4.40 29.48
C PHE A 43 -4.52 -5.82 29.22
N GLU A 44 -5.48 -5.96 28.31
CA GLU A 44 -5.81 -7.27 27.74
C GLU A 44 -4.80 -7.58 26.63
N ILE A 45 -4.17 -8.75 26.74
CA ILE A 45 -3.33 -9.34 25.69
C ILE A 45 -4.23 -9.46 24.45
N GLY A 46 -4.08 -8.50 23.54
CA GLY A 46 -4.99 -8.30 22.43
C GLY A 46 -5.07 -9.54 21.56
N ARG A 47 -6.27 -10.13 21.47
CA ARG A 47 -6.57 -11.18 20.50
C ARG A 47 -6.14 -10.70 19.12
N LEU A 48 -5.14 -11.37 18.55
CA LEU A 48 -4.69 -11.15 17.19
C LEU A 48 -5.76 -11.73 16.27
N TYR A 49 -6.60 -10.87 15.71
CA TYR A 49 -7.55 -11.28 14.68
C TYR A 49 -6.86 -11.13 13.33
N PRO A 50 -6.97 -12.14 12.44
CA PRO A 50 -6.56 -11.96 11.06
C PRO A 50 -7.40 -10.84 10.45
N VAL A 51 -6.75 -9.76 10.04
CA VAL A 51 -7.40 -8.67 9.30
C VAL A 51 -6.99 -8.82 7.83
N TYR A 52 -7.98 -8.87 6.95
CA TYR A 52 -7.73 -8.86 5.51
C TYR A 52 -7.24 -7.47 5.10
N ILE A 53 -6.15 -7.43 4.32
CA ILE A 53 -5.64 -6.23 3.68
C ILE A 53 -5.55 -6.52 2.19
N HIS A 54 -6.05 -5.61 1.38
CA HIS A 54 -6.00 -5.73 -0.07
C HIS A 54 -4.52 -5.76 -0.53
N PRO A 55 -4.11 -6.62 -1.48
CA PRO A 55 -2.71 -6.79 -1.86
C PRO A 55 -1.96 -5.49 -2.17
N LEU A 56 -2.57 -4.58 -2.94
CA LEU A 56 -1.99 -3.26 -3.23
C LEU A 56 -1.86 -2.38 -1.97
N SER A 57 -2.86 -2.41 -1.09
CA SER A 57 -2.80 -1.70 0.19
C SER A 57 -1.72 -2.28 1.10
N GLN A 58 -1.55 -3.59 1.09
CA GLN A 58 -0.52 -4.28 1.84
C GLN A 58 0.87 -3.87 1.39
N ILE A 59 1.14 -3.81 0.07
CA ILE A 59 2.43 -3.37 -0.45
C ILE A 59 2.77 -1.94 0.03
N VAL A 60 1.79 -1.03 -0.03
CA VAL A 60 1.97 0.34 0.46
C VAL A 60 2.29 0.34 1.96
N LEU A 61 1.48 -0.35 2.75
CA LEU A 61 1.61 -0.38 4.20
C LEU A 61 2.92 -1.02 4.65
N GLU A 62 3.30 -2.14 4.03
CA GLU A 62 4.60 -2.80 4.23
C GLU A 62 5.76 -1.86 3.94
N HIS A 63 5.72 -1.15 2.80
CA HIS A 63 6.79 -0.22 2.45
C HIS A 63 6.92 0.92 3.46
N LEU A 64 5.78 1.48 3.88
CA LEU A 64 5.75 2.52 4.90
C LEU A 64 6.32 2.01 6.23
N GLN A 65 5.94 0.80 6.66
CA GLN A 65 6.34 0.23 7.95
C GLN A 65 7.76 -0.33 7.97
N VAL A 66 8.26 -0.88 6.86
CA VAL A 66 9.58 -1.52 6.79
C VAL A 66 10.65 -0.53 6.36
N SER A 67 10.41 0.24 5.29
CA SER A 67 11.42 1.12 4.70
C SER A 67 11.34 2.55 5.22
N ARG A 68 10.21 2.96 5.79
CA ARG A 68 9.96 4.33 6.26
C ARG A 68 9.46 4.39 7.70
N SER A 69 9.76 3.36 8.51
CA SER A 69 9.39 3.29 9.94
C SER A 69 9.77 4.54 10.71
N ASP A 70 11.01 5.00 10.57
CA ASP A 70 11.52 6.17 11.29
C ASP A 70 10.80 7.46 10.89
N TRP A 71 10.33 7.53 9.65
CA TRP A 71 9.53 8.65 9.19
C TRP A 71 8.11 8.57 9.76
N LEU A 72 7.47 7.40 9.72
CA LEU A 72 6.14 7.19 10.32
C LEU A 72 6.11 7.56 11.80
N LEU A 73 7.08 7.06 12.58
CA LEU A 73 7.20 7.32 14.02
C LEU A 73 7.38 8.81 14.30
N ARG A 74 8.26 9.49 13.55
CA ARG A 74 8.46 10.94 13.70
C ARG A 74 7.22 11.76 13.36
N LYS A 75 6.36 11.24 12.49
CA LYS A 75 5.08 11.87 12.13
C LYS A 75 3.91 11.46 13.02
N GLY A 76 4.12 10.54 13.97
CA GLY A 76 3.05 9.99 14.82
C GLY A 76 2.01 9.15 14.05
N LEU A 77 2.33 8.75 12.82
CA LEU A 77 1.41 7.99 11.97
C LEU A 77 1.26 6.53 12.41
N ASP A 78 2.16 6.05 13.28
CA ASP A 78 2.10 4.70 13.87
C ASP A 78 0.88 4.48 14.76
N GLN A 79 0.24 5.56 15.23
CA GLN A 79 -0.90 5.52 16.13
C GLN A 79 -2.25 5.65 15.39
N GLY A 80 -2.23 6.15 14.15
CA GLY A 80 -3.42 6.49 13.38
C GLY A 80 -3.87 5.45 12.36
N LEU A 81 -3.38 4.21 12.45
CA LEU A 81 -3.72 3.15 11.47
C LEU A 81 -5.11 2.57 11.70
N THR A 82 -5.97 2.71 10.69
CA THR A 82 -7.29 2.06 10.61
C THR A 82 -7.37 1.21 9.35
N ILE A 83 -7.81 -0.04 9.47
CA ILE A 83 -8.07 -0.94 8.33
C ILE A 83 -9.58 -1.00 8.07
N ASN A 84 -9.96 -0.77 6.82
CA ASN A 84 -11.36 -0.83 6.37
C ASN A 84 -11.78 -2.26 6.04
N LYS A 85 -13.10 -2.50 5.98
CA LYS A 85 -13.67 -3.83 5.69
C LYS A 85 -13.29 -4.38 4.31
N ASP A 86 -12.97 -3.51 3.36
CA ASP A 86 -12.56 -3.84 1.99
C ASP A 86 -11.05 -4.11 1.87
N GLY A 87 -10.30 -4.06 2.98
CA GLY A 87 -8.86 -4.24 3.00
C GLY A 87 -8.06 -2.99 2.59
N THR A 88 -8.70 -1.84 2.41
CA THR A 88 -7.99 -0.56 2.34
C THR A 88 -7.61 -0.06 3.72
N PHE A 89 -6.75 0.95 3.82
CA PHE A 89 -6.35 1.51 5.11
C PHE A 89 -6.35 3.04 5.10
N VAL A 90 -6.38 3.62 6.29
CA VAL A 90 -6.16 5.04 6.58
C VAL A 90 -5.07 5.15 7.65
N LEU A 91 -4.09 6.03 7.44
CA LEU A 91 -3.08 6.47 8.39
C LEU A 91 -3.35 7.95 8.68
N SER A 92 -3.85 8.27 9.85
CA SER A 92 -4.14 9.66 10.26
C SER A 92 -2.95 10.27 11.00
N PHE A 93 -2.64 11.54 10.69
CA PHE A 93 -1.70 12.31 11.50
C PHE A 93 -2.32 12.59 12.88
N PRO A 94 -1.51 12.69 13.93
CA PRO A 94 -2.01 13.09 15.24
C PRO A 94 -2.62 14.50 15.16
N PRO A 95 -3.71 14.78 15.91
CA PRO A 95 -4.31 16.10 15.93
C PRO A 95 -3.29 17.15 16.40
N GLU A 96 -3.29 18.32 15.77
CA GLU A 96 -2.49 19.44 16.23
C GLU A 96 -3.13 20.07 17.47
N PHE A 97 -2.31 20.64 18.36
CA PHE A 97 -2.72 21.14 19.67
C PHE A 97 -3.75 22.28 19.61
N ASP A 98 -4.00 22.84 18.43
CA ASP A 98 -4.92 23.95 18.16
C ASP A 98 -6.37 23.51 17.90
N GLY A 99 -6.67 22.21 17.96
CA GLY A 99 -8.02 21.69 17.84
C GLY A 99 -8.53 21.63 16.40
N HIS A 100 -7.64 21.67 15.40
CA HIS A 100 -8.03 21.36 14.04
C HIS A 100 -8.22 19.84 13.87
N ASP A 101 -9.47 19.44 13.61
CA ASP A 101 -9.88 18.02 13.54
C ASP A 101 -9.29 17.22 12.37
N ASP A 102 -8.60 17.86 11.40
CA ASP A 102 -8.03 17.17 10.23
C ASP A 102 -6.56 17.56 9.99
N ALA A 103 -5.67 17.02 10.83
CA ALA A 103 -4.22 17.16 10.72
C ALA A 103 -3.61 16.44 9.50
N GLY A 104 -4.44 15.79 8.68
CA GLY A 104 -4.00 15.05 7.52
C GLY A 104 -4.22 13.54 7.61
N ARG A 105 -4.09 12.88 6.46
CA ARG A 105 -4.09 11.42 6.35
C ARG A 105 -3.46 10.91 5.05
N ILE A 106 -2.95 9.69 5.11
CA ILE A 106 -2.56 8.88 3.96
C ILE A 106 -3.51 7.69 3.91
N TRP A 107 -4.18 7.44 2.78
CA TRP A 107 -5.11 6.30 2.70
C TRP A 107 -5.11 5.66 1.32
N THR A 108 -5.48 4.38 1.30
CA THR A 108 -5.80 3.69 0.05
C THR A 108 -7.30 3.64 -0.16
N SER A 109 -7.73 3.61 -1.42
CA SER A 109 -9.15 3.46 -1.78
C SER A 109 -9.27 2.71 -3.10
N TYR A 110 -10.38 2.01 -3.30
CA TYR A 110 -10.74 1.38 -4.56
C TYR A 110 -11.86 2.17 -5.24
N ASP A 111 -11.64 2.53 -6.50
CA ASP A 111 -12.63 3.17 -7.35
C ASP A 111 -13.24 2.10 -8.27
N ALA A 112 -14.47 1.69 -7.99
CA ALA A 112 -15.14 0.58 -8.68
C ALA A 112 -15.47 0.91 -10.14
N ASP A 113 -15.78 2.17 -10.45
CA ASP A 113 -16.10 2.62 -11.81
C ASP A 113 -14.85 2.57 -12.69
N LYS A 114 -13.71 2.99 -12.14
CA LYS A 114 -12.41 2.97 -12.83
C LYS A 114 -11.66 1.65 -12.69
N LYS A 115 -12.15 0.74 -11.85
CA LYS A 115 -11.48 -0.51 -11.45
C LYS A 115 -10.02 -0.26 -11.04
N GLN A 116 -9.80 0.79 -10.25
CA GLN A 116 -8.46 1.33 -9.99
C GLN A 116 -8.28 1.60 -8.50
N HIS A 117 -7.17 1.11 -7.94
CA HIS A 117 -6.76 1.48 -6.59
C HIS A 117 -5.99 2.79 -6.59
N TRP A 118 -6.15 3.56 -5.53
CA TRP A 118 -5.51 4.85 -5.35
C TRP A 118 -4.84 4.90 -3.98
N VAL A 119 -3.68 5.56 -3.90
CA VAL A 119 -3.14 6.10 -2.66
C VAL A 119 -3.32 7.61 -2.68
N THR A 120 -3.88 8.16 -1.61
CA THR A 120 -4.20 9.59 -1.50
C THR A 120 -3.54 10.16 -0.26
N VAL A 121 -3.09 11.40 -0.38
CA VAL A 121 -2.54 12.16 0.74
C VAL A 121 -3.20 13.50 0.85
N TYR A 122 -3.61 13.76 2.07
CA TYR A 122 -4.10 15.03 2.53
C TYR A 122 -3.26 15.46 3.73
N LYS A 123 -2.80 16.70 3.72
CA LYS A 123 -2.20 17.37 4.87
C LYS A 123 -2.37 18.86 4.65
N ASP A 124 -3.28 19.46 5.41
CA ASP A 124 -3.84 20.82 5.26
C ASP A 124 -4.58 21.06 3.93
N THR A 125 -4.05 20.51 2.85
CA THR A 125 -4.61 20.47 1.50
C THR A 125 -4.37 19.11 0.86
N LEU A 126 -5.06 18.85 -0.25
CA LEU A 126 -4.85 17.64 -1.04
C LEU A 126 -3.49 17.71 -1.74
N LEU A 127 -2.52 16.94 -1.23
CA LEU A 127 -1.16 16.89 -1.80
C LEU A 127 -1.08 16.01 -3.05
N GLY A 128 -1.96 15.01 -3.14
CA GLY A 128 -2.06 14.20 -4.35
C GLY A 128 -2.91 12.94 -4.18
N ARG A 129 -3.31 12.40 -5.34
CA ARG A 129 -3.98 11.12 -5.49
C ARG A 129 -3.30 10.37 -6.62
N TYR A 130 -2.70 9.22 -6.30
CA TYR A 130 -1.84 8.46 -7.21
C TYR A 130 -2.44 7.09 -7.48
N PRO A 131 -2.54 6.66 -8.75
CA PRO A 131 -3.06 5.35 -9.07
C PRO A 131 -2.04 4.28 -8.67
N LEU A 132 -2.47 3.31 -7.87
CA LEU A 132 -1.71 2.10 -7.61
C LEU A 132 -1.95 1.16 -8.79
N LYS A 133 -1.01 1.13 -9.74
CA LYS A 133 -1.15 0.29 -10.93
C LYS A 133 -1.04 -1.18 -10.53
N GLY A 134 -2.15 -1.90 -10.60
CA GLY A 134 -2.14 -3.34 -10.80
C GLY A 134 -2.22 -3.63 -12.28
N SER A 135 -1.17 -4.22 -12.85
CA SER A 135 -1.27 -4.74 -14.21
C SER A 135 -1.81 -6.16 -14.11
N VAL A 136 -2.90 -6.43 -14.82
CA VAL A 136 -3.52 -7.77 -14.92
C VAL A 136 -2.49 -8.82 -15.38
N ASP A 137 -1.42 -8.39 -16.05
CA ASP A 137 -0.35 -9.25 -16.61
C ASP A 137 1.04 -9.02 -15.97
N ALA A 138 1.17 -8.20 -14.92
CA ALA A 138 2.50 -7.94 -14.35
C ALA A 138 2.84 -8.92 -13.24
N CYS A 139 4.06 -9.46 -13.29
CA CYS A 139 4.64 -10.19 -12.18
C CYS A 139 4.65 -9.30 -10.93
N TRP A 140 4.12 -9.79 -9.81
CA TRP A 140 3.90 -9.04 -8.56
C TRP A 140 5.14 -8.26 -8.06
N HIS A 141 6.34 -8.72 -8.39
CA HIS A 141 7.61 -8.06 -8.05
C HIS A 141 7.76 -6.69 -8.74
N THR A 142 7.38 -6.57 -10.01
CA THR A 142 7.44 -5.30 -10.75
C THR A 142 6.41 -4.31 -10.22
N GLU A 143 5.25 -4.83 -9.81
CA GLU A 143 4.18 -4.05 -9.19
C GLU A 143 4.62 -3.48 -7.83
N LYS A 144 5.32 -4.27 -7.02
CA LYS A 144 5.85 -3.82 -5.73
C LYS A 144 6.77 -2.61 -5.88
N ALA A 145 7.76 -2.66 -6.79
CA ALA A 145 8.70 -1.57 -6.98
C ALA A 145 8.02 -0.25 -7.40
N LEU A 146 7.03 -0.30 -8.30
CA LEU A 146 6.30 0.89 -8.76
C LEU A 146 5.42 1.50 -7.66
N VAL A 147 4.78 0.66 -6.85
CA VAL A 147 4.00 1.12 -5.69
C VAL A 147 4.93 1.77 -4.68
N GLN A 148 6.07 1.16 -4.38
CA GLN A 148 7.08 1.71 -3.45
C GLN A 148 7.60 3.07 -3.92
N GLU A 149 7.97 3.21 -5.19
CA GLU A 149 8.40 4.48 -5.76
C GLU A 149 7.31 5.56 -5.67
N THR A 150 6.06 5.18 -5.92
CA THR A 150 4.91 6.09 -5.78
C THR A 150 4.77 6.60 -4.35
N VAL A 151 4.96 5.72 -3.37
CA VAL A 151 4.92 6.06 -1.94
C VAL A 151 6.09 6.96 -1.54
N ASP A 152 7.29 6.72 -2.08
CA ASP A 152 8.46 7.56 -1.78
C ASP A 152 8.28 8.99 -2.30
N ARG A 153 7.81 9.16 -3.55
CA ARG A 153 7.49 10.47 -4.13
C ARG A 153 6.43 11.21 -3.31
N LEU A 154 5.48 10.47 -2.74
CA LEU A 154 4.42 10.99 -1.89
C LEU A 154 4.99 11.50 -0.55
N ILE A 155 5.91 10.77 0.09
CA ILE A 155 6.59 11.20 1.31
C ILE A 155 7.43 12.47 1.07
N GLU A 156 8.13 12.52 -0.05
CA GLU A 156 8.89 13.72 -0.47
C GLU A 156 7.96 14.92 -0.59
N ARG A 157 6.79 14.77 -1.22
CA ARG A 157 5.81 15.87 -1.32
C ARG A 157 5.26 16.35 0.01
N ILE A 158 5.02 15.45 0.97
CA ILE A 158 4.62 15.85 2.33
C ILE A 158 5.72 16.70 2.95
N SER A 159 6.96 16.23 2.86
CA SER A 159 8.12 16.93 3.43
C SER A 159 8.35 18.30 2.76
N ASP A 160 8.10 18.41 1.46
CA ASP A 160 8.18 19.68 0.72
C ASP A 160 7.08 20.67 1.11
N ALA A 161 5.85 20.19 1.29
CA ALA A 161 4.72 21.02 1.69
C ALA A 161 4.95 21.61 3.10
N GLU A 162 5.48 20.82 4.03
CA GLU A 162 5.84 21.28 5.36
C GLU A 162 6.94 22.35 5.33
N ARG A 163 8.01 22.13 4.55
CA ARG A 163 9.10 23.12 4.40
C ARG A 163 8.60 24.45 3.83
N LYS A 164 7.67 24.40 2.87
CA LYS A 164 7.06 25.61 2.30
C LYS A 164 6.17 26.33 3.30
N SER A 165 5.38 25.60 4.07
CA SER A 165 4.49 26.18 5.07
C SER A 165 5.28 26.90 6.18
N MET A 166 6.44 26.36 6.57
CA MET A 166 7.35 27.02 7.53
C MET A 166 8.07 28.25 6.98
N ALA A 167 8.21 28.39 5.66
CA ALA A 167 8.92 29.52 5.05
C ALA A 167 8.06 30.77 4.85
N VAL A 168 6.73 30.64 5.01
CA VAL A 168 5.75 31.71 4.82
C VAL A 168 5.35 32.35 6.16
N MET A 169 5.74 31.74 7.29
CA MET A 169 5.63 32.30 8.64
C MET A 169 6.87 33.13 9.00
#